data_AF-A0A0D2L3H9-F1
#
_entry.id   AF-A0A0D2L3H9-F1
#
_cell.length_a   1.000
_cell.length_b   1.000
_cell.length_c   1.000
_cell.angle_alpha   90.00
_cell.angle_beta   90.00
_cell.angle_gamma   90.00
#
_symmetry.space_group_name_H-M   'P 1'
#
loop_
_entity.id
_entity.type
_entity.pdbx_description
1 polymer ?
#
loop_
_entity_poly.entity_id
_entity_poly.type
_entity_poly.pdbx_seq_one_letter_code
_entity_poly.pdbx_strand_id
1 'polypeptide(L)'
;MLARTRSVFGTGIAPRVVPAVVVAPARRSLQVVAAEAQNKKRTPQPVKRAQLAEERRMNNKGRKSAIATRIKKVLKLSEALVKAPEGAAEQAYKEIDTAAVKGIIHANTAARRKARVARHKQQVLISAGLYTPAPEHPGFAFYQRVQAAKAKAAGAAN
;
A
#
# COMPACT_ATOMS: atom_id res chain seq x y z
N MET A 1 9.56 2.67 50.26
CA MET A 1 9.88 2.74 48.81
C MET A 1 10.70 1.50 48.45
N LEU A 2 10.19 0.65 47.56
CA LEU A 2 10.82 -0.58 47.10
C LEU A 2 11.98 -0.33 46.12
N ALA A 3 13.11 -1.02 46.29
CA ALA A 3 14.04 -1.39 45.22
C ALA A 3 14.79 -2.66 45.62
N ARG A 4 14.31 -3.84 45.17
CA ARG A 4 14.87 -4.64 44.06
C ARG A 4 16.20 -5.34 44.39
N THR A 5 16.05 -6.61 44.76
CA THR A 5 17.02 -7.71 44.80
C THR A 5 17.83 -7.84 43.51
N ARG A 6 19.14 -8.09 43.58
CA ARG A 6 19.81 -9.02 42.65
C ARG A 6 20.92 -9.82 43.34
N SER A 7 20.83 -11.12 43.06
CA SER A 7 21.51 -12.26 43.65
C SER A 7 22.97 -12.41 43.26
N VAL A 8 23.72 -12.87 44.26
CA VAL A 8 24.88 -13.76 44.22
C VAL A 8 24.79 -14.83 43.13
N PHE A 9 25.66 -14.72 42.12
CA PHE A 9 26.21 -15.82 41.32
C PHE A 9 27.63 -15.34 41.00
N GLY A 10 28.72 -15.93 41.49
CA GLY A 10 29.05 -17.34 41.57
C GLY A 10 30.36 -17.47 40.80
N THR A 11 31.49 -17.50 41.53
CA THR A 11 32.84 -17.65 40.98
C THR A 11 33.03 -19.08 40.47
N GLY A 12 33.11 -19.26 39.16
CA GLY A 12 33.38 -20.54 38.50
C GLY A 12 34.63 -20.47 37.61
N ILE A 13 35.71 -21.05 38.13
CA ILE A 13 36.95 -21.58 37.53
C ILE A 13 37.03 -21.52 35.98
N ALA A 14 37.98 -20.74 35.46
CA ALA A 14 38.38 -20.77 34.06
C ALA A 14 39.41 -21.91 33.79
N PRO A 15 39.28 -22.72 32.73
CA PRO A 15 40.36 -23.61 32.31
C PRO A 15 41.46 -22.81 31.62
N ARG A 16 42.72 -22.98 32.07
CA ARG A 16 43.91 -22.50 31.39
C ARG A 16 44.08 -23.24 30.07
N VAL A 17 43.64 -22.63 28.97
CA VAL A 17 44.07 -23.02 27.62
C VAL A 17 45.15 -22.03 27.20
N VAL A 18 46.35 -22.55 26.93
CA VAL A 18 47.47 -21.77 26.40
C VAL A 18 47.08 -21.29 25.00
N PRO A 19 47.11 -19.99 24.67
CA PRO A 19 46.91 -19.59 23.29
C PRO A 19 48.12 -20.03 22.47
N ALA A 20 47.88 -20.90 21.49
CA ALA A 20 48.85 -21.19 20.44
C ALA A 20 49.26 -19.86 19.79
N VAL A 21 50.56 -19.55 19.81
CA VAL A 21 51.12 -18.40 19.10
C VAL A 21 51.03 -18.70 17.60
N VAL A 22 49.94 -18.25 16.98
CA VAL A 22 49.84 -18.18 15.52
C VAL A 22 50.66 -16.97 15.09
N VAL A 23 51.89 -17.21 14.64
CA VAL A 23 52.70 -16.17 13.99
C VAL A 23 52.00 -15.83 12.67
N ALA A 24 51.32 -14.69 12.64
CA ALA A 24 50.70 -14.17 11.43
C ALA A 24 51.80 -13.89 10.37
N PRO A 25 51.64 -14.31 9.10
CA PRO A 25 52.60 -13.96 8.07
C PRO A 25 52.64 -12.44 7.92
N ALA A 26 53.85 -11.89 7.84
CA ALA A 26 54.12 -10.47 7.67
C ALA A 26 53.19 -9.88 6.61
N ARG A 27 52.49 -8.80 6.97
CA ARG A 27 51.60 -8.07 6.07
C ARG A 27 52.39 -7.74 4.80
N ARG A 28 52.09 -8.46 3.72
CA ARG A 28 52.58 -8.16 2.38
C ARG A 28 52.28 -6.68 2.15
N SER A 29 53.31 -5.85 2.11
CA SER A 29 53.16 -4.43 1.83
C SER A 29 52.43 -4.34 0.50
N LEU A 30 51.15 -3.95 0.56
CA LEU A 30 50.40 -3.59 -0.63
C LEU A 30 51.15 -2.40 -1.21
N GLN A 31 51.95 -2.64 -2.24
CA GLN A 31 52.37 -1.57 -3.13
C GLN A 31 51.07 -1.08 -3.76
N VAL A 32 50.54 0.00 -3.21
CA VAL A 32 49.48 0.78 -3.86
C VAL A 32 50.14 1.37 -5.08
N VAL A 33 50.10 0.62 -6.20
CA VAL A 33 50.30 1.22 -7.52
C VAL A 33 49.24 2.30 -7.58
N ALA A 34 49.68 3.56 -7.54
CA ALA A 34 48.82 4.72 -7.66
C ALA A 34 48.14 4.63 -9.02
N ALA A 35 47.01 3.93 -9.08
CA ALA A 35 46.05 4.08 -10.15
C ALA A 35 45.58 5.52 -10.04
N GLU A 36 46.03 6.34 -10.99
CA GLU A 36 45.62 7.71 -11.16
C GLU A 36 44.11 7.80 -10.93
N ALA A 37 43.71 8.55 -9.90
CA ALA A 37 42.31 8.74 -9.57
C ALA A 37 41.66 9.51 -10.74
N GLN A 38 41.16 8.78 -11.74
CA GLN A 38 40.43 9.38 -12.85
C GLN A 38 39.28 10.20 -12.25
N ASN A 39 39.29 11.50 -12.54
CA ASN A 39 38.36 12.48 -11.99
C ASN A 39 36.92 12.11 -12.38
N LYS A 40 36.23 11.38 -11.50
CA LYS A 40 34.82 11.01 -11.64
C LYS A 40 33.97 12.27 -11.48
N LYS A 41 33.85 13.08 -12.53
CA LYS A 41 33.01 14.28 -12.56
C LYS A 41 31.61 13.92 -12.06
N ARG A 42 31.19 14.58 -10.98
CA ARG A 42 29.85 14.39 -10.41
C ARG A 42 28.82 14.89 -11.42
N THR A 43 27.84 14.06 -11.78
CA THR A 43 26.72 14.50 -12.61
C THR A 43 26.05 15.71 -11.95
N PRO A 44 25.80 16.81 -12.71
CA PRO A 44 25.25 18.02 -12.16
C PRO A 44 23.85 17.76 -11.58
N GLN A 45 23.55 18.40 -10.46
CA GLN A 45 22.32 18.17 -9.70
C GLN A 45 21.03 18.28 -10.56
N PRO A 46 20.89 19.24 -11.50
CA PRO A 46 19.71 19.33 -12.35
C PRO A 46 19.47 18.08 -13.21
N VAL A 47 20.54 17.52 -13.82
CA VAL A 47 20.44 16.32 -14.67
C VAL A 47 19.99 15.11 -13.84
N LYS A 48 20.52 14.96 -12.62
CA LYS A 48 20.06 13.90 -11.69
C LYS A 48 18.59 14.05 -11.32
N ARG A 49 18.13 15.28 -11.05
CA ARG A 49 16.73 15.54 -10.71
C ARG A 49 15.79 15.26 -11.88
N ALA A 50 16.21 15.54 -13.11
CA ALA A 50 15.45 15.20 -14.31
C ALA A 50 15.28 13.68 -14.47
N GLN A 51 16.36 12.91 -14.35
CA GLN A 51 16.32 11.43 -14.43
C GLN A 51 15.39 10.83 -13.36
N LEU A 52 15.55 11.25 -12.09
CA LEU A 52 14.69 10.79 -10.99
C LEU A 52 13.21 11.17 -11.20
N ALA A 53 12.94 12.33 -11.80
CA ALA A 53 11.58 12.76 -12.09
C ALA A 53 10.93 11.88 -13.16
N GLU A 54 11.67 11.48 -14.19
CA GLU A 54 11.19 10.57 -15.23
C GLU A 54 10.85 9.19 -14.68
N GLU A 55 11.75 8.61 -13.86
CA GLU A 55 11.52 7.32 -13.20
C GLU A 55 10.27 7.35 -12.31
N ARG A 56 10.15 8.40 -11.47
CA ARG A 56 8.97 8.59 -10.62
C ARG A 56 7.71 8.80 -11.44
N ARG A 57 7.79 9.54 -12.55
CA ARG A 57 6.65 9.77 -13.47
C ARG A 57 6.15 8.44 -14.03
N MET A 58 7.04 7.59 -14.52
CA MET A 58 6.68 6.28 -15.09
C MET A 58 6.00 5.38 -14.06
N ASN A 59 6.56 5.27 -12.86
CA ASN A 59 6.01 4.48 -11.77
C ASN A 59 4.65 5.01 -11.30
N ASN A 60 4.54 6.33 -11.10
CA ASN A 60 3.30 6.98 -10.66
C ASN A 60 2.21 6.88 -11.72
N LYS A 61 2.55 6.99 -13.01
CA LYS A 61 1.61 6.80 -14.12
C LYS A 61 1.04 5.38 -14.11
N GLY A 62 1.88 4.36 -13.98
CA GLY A 62 1.46 2.95 -13.93
C GLY A 62 0.54 2.65 -12.74
N ARG A 63 0.85 3.17 -11.55
CA ARG A 63 0.01 2.96 -10.36
C ARG A 63 -1.31 3.71 -10.44
N LYS A 64 -1.31 4.96 -10.94
CA LYS A 64 -2.54 5.75 -11.14
C LYS A 64 -3.46 5.11 -12.19
N SER A 65 -2.91 4.61 -13.30
CA SER A 65 -3.69 3.92 -14.33
C SER A 65 -4.24 2.58 -13.83
N ALA A 66 -3.47 1.82 -13.06
CA ALA A 66 -3.94 0.58 -12.44
C ALA A 66 -5.16 0.82 -11.54
N ILE A 67 -5.12 1.83 -10.67
CA ILE A 67 -6.27 2.19 -9.82
C ILE A 67 -7.50 2.56 -10.67
N ALA A 68 -7.31 3.41 -11.69
CA ALA A 68 -8.41 3.82 -12.57
C ALA A 68 -9.06 2.62 -13.27
N THR A 69 -8.26 1.67 -13.75
CA THR A 69 -8.72 0.44 -14.40
C THR A 69 -9.49 -0.46 -13.43
N ARG A 70 -9.00 -0.67 -12.20
CA ARG A 70 -9.70 -1.49 -11.19
C ARG A 70 -11.04 -0.87 -10.80
N ILE A 71 -11.07 0.45 -10.59
CA ILE A 71 -12.33 1.16 -10.33
C ILE A 71 -13.28 1.01 -11.52
N LYS A 72 -12.82 1.18 -12.76
CA LYS A 72 -13.65 1.00 -13.97
C LYS A 72 -14.23 -0.41 -14.07
N LYS A 73 -13.48 -1.44 -13.68
CA LYS A 73 -13.99 -2.83 -13.63
C LYS A 73 -15.14 -2.97 -12.63
N VAL A 74 -15.02 -2.39 -11.44
CA VAL A 74 -16.12 -2.40 -10.45
C VAL A 74 -17.37 -1.73 -11.01
N LEU A 75 -17.22 -0.57 -11.66
CA LEU A 75 -18.35 0.15 -12.27
C LEU A 75 -19.07 -0.69 -13.33
N LYS A 76 -18.32 -1.30 -14.25
CA LYS A 76 -18.89 -2.17 -15.28
C LYS A 76 -19.62 -3.38 -14.71
N LEU A 77 -19.05 -4.02 -13.68
CA LEU A 77 -19.69 -5.15 -13.00
C LEU A 77 -20.98 -4.73 -12.28
N SER A 78 -21.01 -3.51 -11.72
CA SER A 78 -22.21 -2.98 -11.08
C SER A 78 -23.33 -2.66 -12.06
N GLU A 79 -23.00 -2.16 -13.26
CA GLU A 79 -23.97 -1.91 -14.33
C GLU A 79 -24.56 -3.22 -14.87
N ALA A 80 -23.73 -4.24 -15.02
CA ALA A 80 -24.15 -5.57 -15.48
C ALA A 80 -24.91 -6.38 -14.41
N LEU A 81 -25.12 -5.84 -13.20
CA LEU A 81 -25.82 -6.50 -12.07
C LEU A 81 -25.29 -7.90 -11.73
N VAL A 82 -24.00 -8.16 -12.00
CA VAL A 82 -23.40 -9.48 -11.75
C VAL A 82 -23.13 -9.63 -10.25
N LYS A 83 -23.55 -10.75 -9.65
CA LYS A 83 -23.45 -11.07 -8.21
C LYS A 83 -22.02 -11.17 -7.63
N ALA A 84 -20.97 -11.00 -8.44
CA ALA A 84 -19.57 -11.13 -7.99
C ALA A 84 -18.75 -9.80 -7.90
N PRO A 85 -19.31 -8.65 -7.47
CA PRO A 85 -18.54 -7.40 -7.42
C PRO A 85 -17.53 -7.37 -6.26
N GLU A 86 -17.64 -8.30 -5.30
CA GLU A 86 -16.85 -8.29 -4.06
C GLU A 86 -15.35 -8.45 -4.33
N GLY A 87 -14.95 -9.46 -5.10
CA GLY A 87 -13.55 -9.68 -5.43
C GLY A 87 -12.93 -8.52 -6.22
N ALA A 88 -13.70 -7.88 -7.11
CA ALA A 88 -13.23 -6.71 -7.85
C ALA A 88 -13.08 -5.47 -6.95
N ALA A 89 -13.99 -5.28 -5.98
CA ALA A 89 -13.93 -4.19 -5.01
C ALA A 89 -12.73 -4.35 -4.07
N GLU A 90 -12.46 -5.56 -3.57
CA GLU A 90 -11.29 -5.85 -2.73
C GLU A 90 -9.98 -5.55 -3.45
N GLN A 91 -9.86 -5.96 -4.71
CA GLN A 91 -8.69 -5.63 -5.53
C GLN A 91 -8.53 -4.11 -5.71
N ALA A 92 -9.63 -3.38 -5.88
CA ALA A 92 -9.58 -1.92 -5.97
C ALA A 92 -9.12 -1.29 -4.63
N TYR A 93 -9.62 -1.78 -3.49
CA TYR A 93 -9.21 -1.29 -2.17
C TYR A 93 -7.73 -1.53 -1.90
N LYS A 94 -7.24 -2.75 -2.14
CA LYS A 94 -5.83 -3.13 -1.97
C LYS A 94 -4.89 -2.18 -2.74
N GLU A 95 -5.24 -1.84 -3.97
CA GLU A 95 -4.39 -0.95 -4.79
C GLU A 95 -4.49 0.52 -4.41
N ILE A 96 -5.66 0.98 -3.97
CA ILE A 96 -5.80 2.35 -3.45
C ILE A 96 -4.95 2.52 -2.19
N ASP A 97 -4.99 1.56 -1.28
CA ASP A 97 -4.26 1.62 -0.01
C ASP A 97 -2.77 1.52 -0.19
N THR A 98 -2.33 0.59 -1.04
CA THR A 98 -0.90 0.46 -1.39
C THR A 98 -0.37 1.76 -1.99
N ALA A 99 -1.15 2.44 -2.84
CA ALA A 99 -0.74 3.71 -3.43
C ALA A 99 -0.77 4.88 -2.44
N ALA A 100 -1.65 4.85 -1.44
CA ALA A 100 -1.69 5.85 -0.37
C ALA A 100 -0.48 5.71 0.55
N VAL A 101 -0.15 4.49 1.00
CA VAL A 101 1.02 4.21 1.83
C VAL A 101 2.31 4.57 1.11
N LYS A 102 2.40 4.32 -0.20
CA LYS A 102 3.54 4.73 -1.04
C LYS A 102 3.62 6.23 -1.34
N GLY A 103 2.65 7.03 -0.88
CA GLY A 103 2.61 8.48 -1.12
C GLY A 103 2.34 8.88 -2.58
N ILE A 104 1.84 7.97 -3.42
CA ILE A 104 1.54 8.24 -4.84
C ILE A 104 0.24 9.04 -4.98
N ILE A 105 -0.71 8.79 -4.06
CA ILE A 105 -1.95 9.54 -3.92
C ILE A 105 -2.08 10.04 -2.48
N HIS A 106 -2.63 11.24 -2.32
CA HIS A 106 -2.93 11.80 -1.00
C HIS A 106 -4.03 10.99 -0.28
N ALA A 107 -3.99 10.96 1.05
CA ALA A 107 -4.95 10.23 1.90
C ALA A 107 -6.41 10.61 1.58
N ASN A 108 -6.70 11.89 1.41
CA ASN A 108 -8.05 12.35 1.05
C ASN A 108 -8.47 11.85 -0.34
N THR A 109 -7.54 11.76 -1.29
CA THR A 109 -7.84 11.24 -2.63
C THR A 109 -8.10 9.73 -2.58
N ALA A 110 -7.37 8.99 -1.74
CA ALA A 110 -7.66 7.59 -1.46
C ALA A 110 -9.05 7.43 -0.83
N ALA A 111 -9.37 8.21 0.21
CA ALA A 111 -10.67 8.18 0.89
C ALA A 111 -11.83 8.45 -0.09
N ARG A 112 -11.73 9.47 -0.95
CA ARG A 112 -12.74 9.74 -1.99
C ARG A 112 -12.93 8.57 -2.94
N ARG A 113 -11.85 7.91 -3.36
CA ARG A 113 -11.92 6.74 -4.26
C ARG A 113 -12.55 5.53 -3.56
N LYS A 114 -12.21 5.28 -2.29
CA LYS A 114 -12.85 4.24 -1.49
C LYS A 114 -14.36 4.46 -1.34
N ALA A 115 -14.75 5.69 -1.00
CA ALA A 115 -16.14 6.07 -0.87
C ALA A 115 -16.93 5.85 -2.17
N ARG A 116 -16.30 6.16 -3.33
CA ARG A 116 -16.91 5.88 -4.63
C ARG A 116 -17.15 4.38 -4.84
N VAL A 117 -16.13 3.54 -4.64
CA VAL A 117 -16.26 2.07 -4.78
C VAL A 117 -17.33 1.52 -3.83
N ALA A 118 -17.37 1.99 -2.58
CA ALA A 118 -18.33 1.55 -1.59
C ALA A 118 -19.78 1.87 -2.00
N ARG A 119 -20.04 3.06 -2.55
CA ARG A 119 -21.38 3.44 -3.05
C ARG A 119 -21.88 2.50 -4.13
N HIS A 120 -21.02 2.12 -5.07
CA HIS A 120 -21.41 1.19 -6.15
C HIS A 120 -21.61 -0.23 -5.64
N LYS A 121 -20.76 -0.72 -4.73
CA LYS A 121 -20.98 -2.01 -4.05
C LYS A 121 -22.35 -2.01 -3.36
N GLN A 122 -22.65 -0.95 -2.61
CA GLN A 122 -23.89 -0.81 -1.86
C GLN A 122 -25.13 -0.80 -2.75
N GLN A 123 -25.06 -0.12 -3.90
CA GLN A 123 -26.14 -0.06 -4.87
C GLN A 123 -26.48 -1.44 -5.43
N VAL A 124 -25.47 -2.26 -5.76
CA VAL A 124 -25.66 -3.63 -6.26
C VAL A 124 -26.27 -4.54 -5.19
N LEU A 125 -25.83 -4.41 -3.94
CA LEU A 125 -26.40 -5.21 -2.84
C LEU A 125 -27.88 -4.90 -2.61
N ILE A 126 -28.26 -3.62 -2.73
CA ILE A 126 -29.66 -3.18 -2.61
C ILE A 126 -30.49 -3.68 -3.80
N SER A 127 -29.98 -3.57 -5.03
CA SER A 127 -30.69 -4.04 -6.21
C SER A 127 -30.89 -5.56 -6.20
N ALA A 128 -29.91 -6.30 -5.69
CA ALA A 128 -29.98 -7.75 -5.48
C ALA A 128 -30.87 -8.16 -4.30
N GLY A 129 -31.35 -7.22 -3.48
CA GLY A 129 -32.21 -7.49 -2.31
C GLY A 129 -31.47 -8.10 -1.12
N LEU A 130 -30.13 -8.13 -1.15
CA LEU A 130 -29.29 -8.72 -0.11
C LEU A 130 -28.92 -7.74 1.02
N TYR A 131 -29.31 -6.47 0.89
CA TYR A 131 -29.07 -5.46 1.91
C TYR A 131 -30.28 -4.55 2.10
N THR A 132 -30.84 -4.61 3.31
CA THR A 132 -31.87 -3.71 3.80
C THR A 132 -31.29 -3.00 5.04
N PRO A 133 -30.93 -1.71 4.94
CA PRO A 133 -30.43 -0.98 6.10
C PRO A 133 -31.55 -0.74 7.10
N ALA A 134 -31.23 -0.81 8.39
CA ALA A 134 -32.12 -0.35 9.46
C ALA A 134 -32.38 1.17 9.33
N PRO A 135 -33.54 1.68 9.81
CA PRO A 135 -33.91 3.08 9.70
C PRO A 135 -32.92 4.05 10.35
N GLU A 136 -32.25 3.60 11.42
CA GLU A 136 -31.27 4.39 12.17
C GLU A 136 -29.91 4.48 11.47
N HIS A 137 -29.66 3.66 10.44
CA HIS A 137 -28.39 3.68 9.74
C HIS A 137 -28.32 4.89 8.80
N PRO A 138 -27.21 5.64 8.76
CA PRO A 138 -27.07 6.82 7.90
C PRO A 138 -27.23 6.52 6.39
N GLY A 139 -27.10 5.25 5.99
CA GLY A 139 -27.35 4.77 4.63
C GLY A 139 -28.82 4.56 4.26
N PHE A 140 -29.77 4.69 5.20
CA PHE A 140 -31.20 4.42 4.96
C PHE A 140 -31.82 5.37 3.93
N ALA A 141 -31.47 6.66 3.99
CA ALA A 141 -31.92 7.66 3.01
C ALA A 141 -31.48 7.31 1.56
N PHE A 142 -30.31 6.69 1.40
CA PHE A 142 -29.84 6.23 0.08
C PHE A 142 -30.66 5.04 -0.42
N TYR A 143 -30.96 4.07 0.46
CA TYR A 143 -31.82 2.94 0.15
C TYR A 143 -33.21 3.38 -0.33
N GLN A 144 -33.85 4.31 0.38
CA GLN A 144 -35.15 4.85 -0.01
C GLN A 144 -35.13 5.50 -1.40
N ARG A 145 -34.09 6.28 -1.73
CA ARG A 145 -33.93 6.88 -3.06
C ARG A 145 -33.79 5.83 -4.15
N VAL A 146 -33.00 4.79 -3.91
CA VAL A 146 -32.81 3.68 -4.87
C VAL A 146 -34.12 2.93 -5.08
N GLN A 147 -34.87 2.64 -4.02
CA GLN A 147 -36.17 1.98 -4.12
C GLN A 147 -37.22 2.84 -4.82
N ALA A 148 -37.29 4.14 -4.50
CA ALA A 148 -38.15 5.08 -5.20
C ALA A 148 -37.82 5.17 -6.71
N ALA A 149 -36.53 5.16 -7.06
CA ALA A 149 -36.09 5.13 -8.45
C ALA A 149 -36.46 3.81 -9.15
N LYS A 150 -36.31 2.66 -8.48
CA LYS A 150 -36.73 1.35 -8.99
C LYS A 150 -38.25 1.30 -9.20
N ALA A 151 -39.03 1.78 -8.23
CA ALA A 151 -40.49 1.86 -8.33
C ALA A 151 -40.93 2.77 -9.48
N LYS A 152 -40.28 3.93 -9.65
CA LYS A 152 -40.53 4.83 -10.80
C LYS A 152 -40.19 4.17 -12.14
N ALA A 153 -39.09 3.43 -12.22
CA ALA A 153 -38.72 2.69 -13.43
C ALA A 153 -39.73 1.57 -13.75
N ALA A 154 -40.24 0.86 -12.73
CA ALA A 154 -41.28 -0.16 -12.91
C ALA A 154 -42.63 0.46 -13.32
N GLY A 155 -43.00 1.61 -12.76
CA GLY A 155 -44.23 2.33 -13.12
C GLY A 155 -44.20 2.99 -14.49
N ALA A 156 -43.02 3.29 -15.04
CA ALA A 156 -42.86 3.81 -16.40
C ALA A 156 -42.84 2.72 -17.49
N ALA A 157 -42.76 1.44 -17.09
CA ALA A 157 -42.72 0.30 -17.99
C ALA A 157 -44.10 -0.38 -18.18
N ASN A 158 -45.11 0.08 -17.44
CA ASN A 158 -46.52 -0.31 -17.57
C ASN A 158 -47.31 0.80 -18.24
#